data_AF-A0ABD7SR23-F1
#
_entry.id   AF-A0ABD7SR23-F1
#
_cell.length_a   1.000
_cell.length_b   1.000
_cell.length_c   1.000
_cell.angle_alpha   90.00
_cell.angle_beta   90.00
_cell.angle_gamma   90.00
#
_symmetry.space_group_name_H-M   'P 1'
#
loop_
_entity.id
_entity.type
_entity.pdbx_description
1 polymer ?
#
loop_
_entity_poly.entity_id
_entity_poly.type
_entity_poly.pdbx_seq_one_letter_code
_entity_poly.pdbx_strand_id
1 'polypeptide(L)'
;MKNPQLVISDSDIDAALQHLNSLPHTVTATMPQPWAKQTFLEWLKESLPKKIQYGGCFDVATGIYAHVVPIGHGLSNYPSDERYLIVLSIRSVNTDLDHLNIIN
;
A
#
# COMPACT_ATOMS: atom_id res chain seq x y z
N MET A 1 5.00 7.58 24.31
CA MET A 1 5.48 8.10 23.02
C MET A 1 4.27 8.24 22.11
N LYS A 2 4.05 9.37 21.44
CA LYS A 2 2.98 9.47 20.44
C LYS A 2 3.38 8.64 19.23
N ASN A 3 2.46 7.85 18.68
CA ASN A 3 2.70 7.22 17.38
C ASN A 3 2.78 8.32 16.32
N PRO A 4 3.77 8.29 15.42
CA PRO A 4 3.88 9.25 14.34
C PRO A 4 2.62 9.17 13.46
N GLN A 5 2.15 10.32 12.99
CA GLN A 5 1.02 10.35 12.06
C GLN A 5 1.46 9.73 10.73
N LEU A 6 0.62 8.83 10.22
CA LEU A 6 0.81 8.17 8.93
C LEU A 6 -0.03 8.86 7.87
N VAL A 7 0.55 9.08 6.70
CA VAL A 7 -0.12 9.64 5.52
C VAL A 7 0.17 8.78 4.29
N ILE A 8 -0.70 8.82 3.30
CA ILE A 8 -0.55 8.16 2.00
C ILE A 8 -1.07 9.11 0.92
N SER A 9 -0.48 9.08 -0.28
CA SER A 9 -0.96 9.91 -1.39
C SER A 9 -2.21 9.30 -2.03
N ASP A 10 -3.09 10.13 -2.57
CA ASP A 10 -4.23 9.64 -3.36
C ASP A 10 -3.77 8.87 -4.60
N SER A 11 -2.65 9.28 -5.23
CA SER A 11 -2.06 8.56 -6.37
C SER A 11 -1.62 7.14 -6.04
N ASP A 12 -1.12 6.88 -4.83
CA ASP A 12 -0.81 5.52 -4.39
C ASP A 12 -2.09 4.69 -4.27
N ILE A 13 -3.16 5.27 -3.73
CA ILE A 13 -4.47 4.59 -3.59
C ILE A 13 -5.06 4.29 -4.96
N ASP A 14 -5.01 5.24 -5.89
CA ASP A 14 -5.53 5.05 -7.25
C ASP A 14 -4.79 3.92 -7.98
N ALA A 15 -3.45 3.87 -7.86
CA ALA A 15 -2.64 2.78 -8.42
C ALA A 15 -2.98 1.42 -7.78
N ALA A 16 -3.18 1.39 -6.47
CA ALA A 16 -3.59 0.19 -5.75
C ALA A 16 -4.97 -0.31 -6.19
N LEU A 17 -5.95 0.58 -6.30
CA LEU A 17 -7.29 0.25 -6.77
C LEU A 17 -7.28 -0.21 -8.23
N GLN A 18 -6.47 0.41 -9.09
CA GLN A 18 -6.28 -0.04 -10.47
C GLN A 18 -5.74 -1.47 -10.52
N HIS A 19 -4.74 -1.80 -9.70
CA HIS A 19 -4.22 -3.16 -9.60
C HIS A 19 -5.29 -4.13 -9.14
N LEU A 20 -5.96 -3.85 -8.03
CA LEU A 20 -7.02 -4.73 -7.50
C LEU A 20 -8.10 -4.97 -8.55
N ASN A 21 -8.57 -3.93 -9.22
CA ASN A 21 -9.61 -4.05 -10.24
C ASN A 21 -9.17 -4.84 -11.49
N SER A 22 -7.87 -5.08 -11.67
CA SER A 22 -7.34 -5.95 -12.72
C SER A 22 -7.31 -7.44 -12.33
N LEU A 23 -7.48 -7.76 -11.05
CA LEU A 23 -7.51 -9.12 -10.53
C LEU A 23 -8.92 -9.72 -10.71
N PRO A 24 -9.03 -11.06 -10.89
CA PRO A 24 -10.32 -11.72 -10.90
C PRO A 24 -11.01 -11.60 -9.54
N HIS A 25 -12.33 -11.41 -9.55
CA HIS A 25 -13.21 -11.45 -8.36
C HIS A 25 -12.92 -10.40 -7.26
N THR A 26 -12.45 -9.21 -7.61
CA THR A 26 -12.25 -8.13 -6.61
C THR A 26 -13.48 -7.29 -6.38
N VAL A 27 -13.81 -7.08 -5.10
CA VAL A 27 -15.00 -6.33 -4.66
C VAL A 27 -14.95 -4.84 -5.02
N THR A 28 -13.74 -4.26 -5.10
CA THR A 28 -13.53 -2.83 -5.39
C THR A 28 -13.95 -2.44 -6.79
N ALA A 29 -13.93 -3.37 -7.75
CA ALA A 29 -14.23 -3.09 -9.16
C ALA A 29 -15.71 -2.74 -9.38
N THR A 30 -16.59 -3.21 -8.50
CA THR A 30 -18.04 -2.96 -8.58
C THR A 30 -18.50 -1.80 -7.70
N MET A 31 -17.60 -1.22 -6.90
CA MET A 31 -17.92 -0.14 -5.97
C MET A 31 -17.84 1.23 -6.65
N PRO A 32 -18.66 2.22 -6.23
CA PRO A 32 -18.39 3.62 -6.50
C PRO A 32 -17.00 4.00 -5.99
N GLN A 33 -16.29 4.84 -6.75
CA GLN A 33 -14.90 5.23 -6.45
C GLN A 33 -14.65 5.71 -5.01
N PRO A 34 -15.50 6.57 -4.40
CA PRO A 34 -15.30 6.97 -3.00
C PRO A 34 -15.36 5.80 -2.01
N TRP A 35 -16.18 4.78 -2.30
CA TRP A 35 -16.32 3.60 -1.44
C TRP A 35 -15.15 2.64 -1.62
N ALA A 36 -14.66 2.46 -2.85
CA ALA A 36 -13.45 1.68 -3.11
C ALA A 36 -12.24 2.29 -2.37
N LYS A 37 -12.07 3.61 -2.45
CA LYS A 37 -11.03 4.35 -1.71
C LYS A 37 -11.13 4.16 -0.19
N GLN A 38 -12.34 4.33 0.38
CA GLN A 38 -12.56 4.14 1.81
C GLN A 38 -12.25 2.69 2.24
N THR A 39 -12.70 1.71 1.46
CA THR A 39 -12.45 0.29 1.71
C THR A 39 -10.95 -0.02 1.73
N PHE A 40 -10.20 0.50 0.75
CA PHE A 40 -8.75 0.34 0.71
C PHE A 40 -8.06 0.97 1.93
N LEU A 41 -8.49 2.17 2.34
CA LEU A 41 -7.96 2.82 3.54
C LEU A 41 -8.24 2.03 4.82
N GLU A 42 -9.36 1.31 4.90
CA GLU A 42 -9.67 0.42 6.01
C GLU A 42 -8.75 -0.80 6.02
N TRP A 43 -8.56 -1.48 4.88
CA TRP A 43 -7.60 -2.58 4.78
C TRP A 43 -6.18 -2.16 5.14
N LEU A 44 -5.75 -0.97 4.70
CA LEU A 44 -4.44 -0.43 5.06
C LEU A 44 -4.31 -0.21 6.58
N LYS A 45 -5.34 0.32 7.23
CA LYS A 45 -5.36 0.52 8.70
C LYS A 45 -5.34 -0.81 9.46
N GLU A 46 -6.12 -1.80 9.00
CA GLU A 46 -6.16 -3.13 9.60
C GLU A 46 -4.84 -3.87 9.48
N SER A 47 -4.09 -3.59 8.41
CA SER A 47 -2.79 -4.21 8.14
C SER A 47 -1.61 -3.57 8.89
N LEU A 48 -1.83 -2.44 9.58
CA LEU A 48 -0.76 -1.75 10.27
C LEU A 48 -0.11 -2.63 11.35
N PRO A 49 1.23 -2.72 11.40
CA PRO A 49 1.89 -3.47 12.46
C PRO A 49 1.70 -2.77 13.81
N LYS A 50 1.74 -3.56 14.89
CA LYS A 50 1.61 -3.05 16.27
C LYS A 50 2.60 -1.92 16.60
N LYS A 51 3.77 -1.95 15.97
CA LYS A 51 4.80 -0.91 16.09
C LYS A 51 5.15 -0.38 14.70
N ILE A 52 4.85 0.90 14.50
CA ILE A 52 5.24 1.64 13.29
C ILE A 52 6.69 2.07 13.42
N GLN A 53 7.49 1.73 12.41
CA GLN A 53 8.91 2.03 12.36
C GLN A 53 9.35 2.27 10.93
N TYR A 54 10.26 3.24 10.74
CA TYR A 54 10.89 3.49 9.46
C TYR A 54 11.50 2.21 8.89
N GLY A 55 11.33 2.00 7.59
CA GLY A 55 11.80 0.82 6.87
C GLY A 55 10.92 -0.42 7.06
N GLY A 56 9.85 -0.32 7.85
CA GLY A 56 8.85 -1.40 7.97
C GLY A 56 8.15 -1.66 6.63
N CYS A 57 7.91 -2.93 6.35
CA CYS A 57 7.15 -3.42 5.20
C CYS A 57 6.05 -4.37 5.69
N PHE A 58 4.86 -4.31 5.11
CA PHE A 58 3.75 -5.21 5.45
C PHE A 58 2.78 -5.39 4.28
N ASP A 59 2.12 -6.55 4.25
CA ASP A 59 1.07 -6.87 3.29
C ASP A 59 -0.19 -6.04 3.56
N VAL A 60 -0.82 -5.51 2.51
CA VAL A 60 -2.08 -4.76 2.62
C VAL A 60 -3.23 -5.53 1.97
N ALA A 61 -2.99 -6.01 0.76
CA ALA A 61 -3.94 -6.77 -0.04
C ALA A 61 -3.17 -7.63 -1.05
N THR A 62 -3.89 -8.45 -1.82
CA THR A 62 -3.29 -9.30 -2.85
C THR A 62 -2.40 -8.49 -3.80
N GLY A 63 -1.09 -8.76 -3.74
CA GLY A 63 -0.10 -8.10 -4.60
C GLY A 63 0.23 -6.65 -4.22
N ILE A 64 -0.22 -6.15 -3.07
CA ILE A 64 0.03 -4.77 -2.60
C ILE A 64 0.71 -4.81 -1.24
N TYR A 65 1.88 -4.17 -1.18
CA TYR A 65 2.73 -4.11 0.00
C TYR A 65 2.98 -2.64 0.37
N ALA A 66 2.85 -2.30 1.64
CA ALA A 66 3.09 -0.96 2.14
C ALA A 66 4.47 -0.85 2.78
N HIS A 67 5.13 0.28 2.56
CA HIS A 67 6.41 0.62 3.17
C HIS A 67 6.30 1.92 3.97
N VAL A 68 6.86 1.93 5.18
CA VAL A 68 6.90 3.10 6.04
C VAL A 68 8.19 3.89 5.79
N VAL A 69 8.06 5.09 5.23
CA VAL A 69 9.19 5.98 4.92
C VAL A 69 8.99 7.37 5.53
N PRO A 70 10.03 8.22 5.67
CA PRO A 70 9.86 9.62 6.03
C PRO A 70 9.06 10.32 4.95
N ILE A 71 8.25 11.32 5.30
CA ILE A 71 7.41 12.02 4.31
C ILE A 71 8.20 12.67 3.16
N GLY A 72 9.44 13.10 3.42
CA GLY A 72 10.35 13.65 2.42
C GLY A 72 11.08 12.58 1.58
N HIS A 73 10.69 11.31 1.66
CA HIS A 73 11.35 10.25 0.90
C HIS A 73 11.28 10.53 -0.60
N GLY A 74 12.43 10.50 -1.28
CA GLY A 74 12.56 10.83 -2.70
C GLY A 74 12.67 12.33 -3.01
N LEU A 75 12.62 13.22 -2.01
CA LEU A 75 12.73 14.67 -2.18
C LEU A 75 14.03 15.19 -1.55
N SER A 76 14.85 15.88 -2.36
CA SER A 76 16.04 16.58 -1.86
C SER A 76 15.65 17.80 -1.03
N ASN A 77 16.27 17.99 0.13
CA ASN A 77 16.08 19.14 1.04
C ASN A 77 14.64 19.34 1.56
N TYR A 78 13.84 18.27 1.66
CA TYR A 78 12.53 18.36 2.31
C TYR A 78 12.69 18.71 3.81
N PRO A 79 11.93 19.68 4.35
CA PRO A 79 12.00 20.04 5.76
C PRO A 79 11.78 18.82 6.68
N SER A 80 12.39 18.84 7.86
CA SER A 80 12.12 17.81 8.87
C SER A 80 10.64 17.82 9.22
N ASP A 81 9.99 16.67 9.07
CA ASP A 81 8.57 16.47 9.35
C ASP A 81 8.43 15.11 10.04
N GLU A 82 7.73 15.10 11.17
CA GLU A 82 7.60 13.94 12.06
C GLU A 82 6.62 12.88 11.53
N ARG A 83 5.94 13.16 10.42
CA ARG A 83 5.02 12.23 9.77
C ARG A 83 5.77 11.18 8.97
N TYR A 84 5.19 9.99 8.95
CA TYR A 84 5.60 8.94 8.03
C TYR A 84 4.64 8.87 6.85
N LEU A 85 5.22 8.64 5.68
CA LEU A 85 4.53 8.35 4.44
C LEU A 85 4.48 6.83 4.24
N ILE A 86 3.30 6.34 3.89
CA ILE A 86 3.13 5.02 3.30
C ILE A 86 3.32 5.16 1.81
N VAL A 87 4.27 4.40 1.26
CA VAL A 87 4.40 4.17 -0.19
C VAL A 87 4.07 2.72 -0.50
N LEU A 88 3.52 2.46 -1.69
CA LEU A 88 3.08 1.12 -2.06
C LEU A 88 4.01 0.48 -3.10
N SER A 89 4.37 -0.78 -2.87
CA SER A 89 4.88 -1.67 -3.92
C SER A 89 3.73 -2.54 -4.41
N ILE A 90 3.52 -2.53 -5.73
CA ILE A 90 2.41 -3.25 -6.38
C ILE A 90 3.02 -4.27 -7.34
N ARG A 91 2.57 -5.52 -7.24
CA ARG A 91 3.03 -6.58 -8.13
C ARG A 91 2.56 -6.29 -9.55
N SER A 92 3.48 -6.27 -10.50
CA SER A 92 3.20 -5.88 -11.89
C SER A 92 2.42 -6.93 -12.69
N VAL A 93 2.40 -8.18 -12.25
CA VAL A 93 1.84 -9.32 -12.99
C VAL A 93 1.07 -10.27 -12.07
N ASN A 94 0.15 -11.06 -12.64
CA ASN A 94 -0.57 -12.12 -11.94
C ASN A 94 0.28 -13.38 -11.75
N THR A 95 -0.19 -14.29 -10.89
CA THR A 95 0.56 -15.52 -10.59
C THR A 95 0.21 -16.49 -11.68
N ASP A 96 1.21 -16.84 -12.48
CA ASP A 96 1.08 -17.89 -13.47
C ASP A 96 1.37 -19.23 -12.79
N LEU A 97 0.29 -19.92 -12.39
CA LEU A 97 0.39 -21.22 -11.72
C LEU A 97 0.88 -22.33 -12.67
N ASP A 98 0.79 -22.13 -13.99
CA ASP A 98 1.22 -23.10 -14.97
C ASP A 98 2.73 -23.02 -15.23
N HIS A 99 3.39 -21.91 -14.88
CA HIS A 99 4.80 -21.62 -15.20
C HIS A 99 5.63 -21.28 -13.95
N LEU A 100 5.61 -22.16 -12.95
CA LEU A 100 6.36 -22.00 -11.70
C LEU A 100 7.79 -22.55 -11.80
N ASN A 101 8.75 -21.84 -11.16
CA ASN A 101 10.13 -22.30 -11.01
C ASN A 101 10.41 -22.61 -9.53
N ILE A 102 11.06 -23.74 -9.25
CA ILE A 102 11.50 -24.12 -7.89
C ILE A 102 12.79 -23.36 -7.57
N ILE A 103 12.85 -22.75 -6.39
CA ILE A 103 13.95 -21.88 -5.96
C ILE A 103 14.71 -22.41 -4.73
N ASN A 104 14.44 -23.64 -4.32
CA ASN A 104 15.07 -24.33 -3.18
C ASN A 104 15.31 -25.81 -3.44
#